data_AF-A0A7M7NCW1-F1
#
_entry.id   AF-A0A7M7NCW1-F1
#
_cell.length_a   1.000
_cell.length_b   1.000
_cell.length_c   1.000
_cell.angle_alpha   90.00
_cell.angle_beta   90.00
_cell.angle_gamma   90.00
#
_symmetry.space_group_name_H-M   'P 1'
#
loop_
_entity.id
_entity.type
_entity.pdbx_description
1 polymer ?
#
loop_
_entity_poly.entity_id
_entity_poly.type
_entity_poly.pdbx_seq_one_letter_code
_entity_poly.pdbx_strand_id
1 'polypeptide(L)'
;MGNRPGTKEMTEPPSDDTPSKRMSSVANVDFDDILKEIAKSLYKNSDIDDLGKALGFGPGEIGRKIAENDKQGGNHMGTLDLLRMWRKEQTRSTEKAALRSALLKAGFDNLTDQYLSTPVPAESAKFTVQQTEDCSKNKGDNEAMPSEVMKLREQLKRRYRKKFAEIKTSPVDSQSRTWLQHIYVSLVLMLGSEGEKEELIDYDGLFKFIKTDTPKGFVTRLAFIGEAGVGKSTLFAKIALDWAEGKILQEINLLFLESFREIKESGFFGDTVMAHFPDDSEIKGERVDAYVRKNPRKVLILLDGLDEAHIKIKKPNCNDAIVSIVRGERFIDTPVVITTRPFGADQIKSITTINDHYTFGKVKGFTKKNMSTYIKNYFKDDSQSASTLINFINTNQMVSEYMAPFPIFCCMLCCLWKTPSGRENIQTMETFSQLLKRLVFSLQEQYSSKRNESEEGYGSCMNKADESMKVLGCIAFQGLLVKQLIFDEKALDSCIEAARTACEVGILSMEKRPAPLQIRESQRKQFIQEFSFPHKLLQEYIASFYLASLFHKDRRKFNRILADTLLEDYKEFRYVLYFTAAHGGKVGKSVLKALCKKVGTSH
;
A
#
# COMPACT_ATOMS: atom_id res chain seq x y z
N MET A 1 45.51 -48.82 -30.70
CA MET A 1 46.37 -49.42 -29.64
C MET A 1 45.78 -49.00 -28.31
N GLY A 2 45.36 -49.83 -27.37
CA GLY A 2 45.21 -51.28 -27.25
C GLY A 2 44.36 -51.48 -26.00
N ASN A 3 43.24 -52.17 -26.14
CA ASN A 3 42.96 -53.47 -25.51
C ASN A 3 42.93 -53.53 -23.96
N ARG A 4 41.69 -53.69 -23.44
CA ARG A 4 41.26 -54.66 -22.40
C ARG A 4 41.99 -56.02 -22.54
N PRO A 5 42.01 -56.98 -21.58
CA PRO A 5 40.93 -57.41 -20.68
C PRO A 5 41.47 -57.88 -19.29
N GLY A 6 40.80 -58.53 -18.34
CA GLY A 6 39.49 -59.16 -18.16
C GLY A 6 39.50 -59.95 -16.83
N THR A 7 38.30 -60.13 -16.24
CA THR A 7 37.76 -61.43 -15.74
C THR A 7 38.53 -62.19 -14.64
N LYS A 8 37.95 -62.71 -13.55
CA LYS A 8 36.61 -63.27 -13.32
C LYS A 8 36.48 -63.69 -11.82
N GLU A 9 35.24 -63.68 -11.31
CA GLU A 9 34.53 -64.71 -10.48
C GLU A 9 35.30 -65.45 -9.35
N MET A 10 34.80 -65.73 -8.14
CA MET A 10 33.44 -66.02 -7.63
C MET A 10 33.54 -66.12 -6.08
N THR A 11 32.54 -65.63 -5.33
CA THR A 11 31.84 -66.35 -4.24
C THR A 11 30.84 -65.41 -3.53
N GLU A 12 29.57 -65.83 -3.52
CA GLU A 12 28.41 -65.33 -2.77
C GLU A 12 27.85 -66.52 -1.95
N PRO A 13 26.92 -66.35 -0.97
CA PRO A 13 26.47 -65.17 -0.22
C PRO A 13 26.37 -65.44 1.32
N PRO A 14 25.79 -64.55 2.14
CA PRO A 14 24.36 -64.73 2.44
C PRO A 14 23.49 -63.45 2.52
N SER A 15 22.24 -63.65 2.11
CA SER A 15 20.94 -63.10 2.59
C SER A 15 20.67 -61.59 2.61
N ASP A 16 19.94 -61.15 1.58
CA ASP A 16 18.62 -60.46 1.57
C ASP A 16 18.15 -59.71 2.84
N ASP A 17 17.92 -58.40 2.73
CA ASP A 17 16.59 -57.89 2.38
C ASP A 17 16.57 -56.36 2.08
N THR A 18 15.94 -56.04 0.94
CA THR A 18 15.56 -54.78 0.25
C THR A 18 14.84 -53.66 1.07
N PRO A 19 14.38 -52.48 0.51
CA PRO A 19 14.56 -51.84 -0.80
C PRO A 19 14.73 -50.28 -0.85
N SER A 20 15.28 -49.79 -1.97
CA SER A 20 14.89 -48.61 -2.76
C SER A 20 14.39 -47.32 -2.08
N LYS A 21 15.24 -46.28 -2.07
CA LYS A 21 14.87 -44.88 -1.79
C LYS A 21 13.82 -44.36 -2.79
N ARG A 22 12.57 -44.24 -2.35
CA ARG A 22 11.51 -43.44 -2.98
C ARG A 22 11.51 -42.02 -2.41
N MET A 23 11.22 -41.08 -3.32
CA MET A 23 10.94 -39.67 -3.07
C MET A 23 9.93 -39.48 -1.92
N SER A 24 10.22 -38.58 -0.99
CA SER A 24 9.33 -38.23 0.13
C SER A 24 8.13 -37.44 -0.39
N SER A 25 6.99 -38.10 -0.52
CA SER A 25 5.67 -37.50 -0.66
C SER A 25 5.29 -36.71 0.59
N VAL A 26 4.64 -35.55 0.40
CA VAL A 26 3.98 -34.76 1.44
C VAL A 26 3.05 -35.66 2.24
N ALA A 27 3.27 -35.77 3.56
CA ALA A 27 2.41 -36.54 4.46
C ALA A 27 1.01 -35.89 4.51
N ASN A 28 -0.03 -36.67 4.21
CA ASN A 28 -1.40 -36.32 4.56
C ASN A 28 -1.49 -36.23 6.09
N VAL A 29 -1.79 -35.04 6.64
CA VAL A 29 -2.07 -34.85 8.06
C VAL A 29 -3.34 -35.63 8.41
N ASP A 30 -3.29 -36.54 9.39
CA ASP A 30 -4.46 -37.28 9.85
C ASP A 30 -5.45 -36.29 10.50
N PHE A 31 -6.75 -36.46 10.23
CA PHE A 31 -7.78 -35.62 10.82
C PHE A 31 -7.84 -35.77 12.36
N ASP A 32 -7.37 -36.89 12.92
CA ASP A 32 -7.20 -37.02 14.38
C ASP A 32 -6.15 -36.05 14.94
N ASP A 33 -5.11 -35.74 14.17
CA ASP A 33 -4.09 -34.76 14.58
C ASP A 33 -4.64 -33.34 14.56
N ILE A 34 -5.54 -33.03 13.62
CA ILE A 34 -6.29 -31.77 13.60
C ILE A 34 -7.15 -31.64 14.87
N LEU A 35 -7.84 -32.71 15.29
CA LEU A 35 -8.63 -32.69 16.53
C LEU A 35 -7.76 -32.45 17.77
N LYS A 36 -6.55 -33.03 17.83
CA LYS A 36 -5.60 -32.79 18.92
C LYS A 36 -5.18 -31.33 19.00
N GLU A 37 -4.84 -30.71 17.88
CA GLU A 37 -4.40 -29.30 17.87
C GLU A 37 -5.54 -28.33 18.23
N ILE A 38 -6.77 -28.63 17.81
CA ILE A 38 -7.96 -27.88 18.25
C ILE A 38 -8.18 -28.03 19.76
N ALA A 39 -8.12 -29.25 20.29
CA ALA A 39 -8.27 -29.49 21.72
C ALA A 39 -7.22 -28.74 22.55
N LYS A 40 -5.95 -28.74 22.13
CA LYS A 40 -4.87 -27.98 22.79
C LYS A 40 -5.08 -26.47 22.76
N SER A 41 -5.72 -25.96 21.71
CA SER A 41 -5.94 -24.53 21.51
C SER A 41 -7.07 -23.99 22.41
N LEU A 42 -7.91 -24.87 22.97
CA LEU A 42 -9.06 -24.52 23.80
C LEU A 42 -8.77 -24.78 25.28
N TYR A 43 -8.30 -23.74 25.98
CA TYR A 43 -7.86 -23.82 27.38
C TYR A 43 -8.86 -23.21 28.38
N LYS A 44 -9.91 -22.51 27.92
CA LYS A 44 -10.94 -21.96 28.80
C LYS A 44 -12.17 -22.86 28.83
N ASN A 45 -12.74 -23.03 30.01
CA ASN A 45 -13.96 -23.84 30.20
C ASN A 45 -15.16 -23.28 29.43
N SER A 46 -15.25 -21.95 29.25
CA SER A 46 -16.24 -21.31 28.38
C SER A 46 -16.13 -21.74 26.93
N ASP A 47 -14.90 -21.81 26.42
CA ASP A 47 -14.63 -22.08 25.01
C ASP A 47 -14.93 -23.55 24.68
N ILE A 48 -14.64 -24.45 25.63
CA ILE A 48 -14.99 -25.88 25.55
C ILE A 48 -16.51 -26.08 25.61
N ASP A 49 -17.21 -25.29 26.44
CA ASP A 49 -18.67 -25.34 26.57
C ASP A 49 -19.38 -24.86 25.30
N ASP A 50 -18.93 -23.74 24.72
CA ASP A 50 -19.47 -23.20 23.47
C ASP A 50 -19.24 -24.17 22.29
N LEU A 51 -18.04 -24.76 22.18
CA LEU A 51 -17.78 -25.78 21.17
C LEU A 51 -18.60 -27.05 21.41
N GLY A 52 -18.68 -27.54 22.64
CA GLY A 52 -19.46 -28.74 22.99
C GLY A 52 -20.93 -28.60 22.61
N LYS A 53 -21.53 -27.44 22.88
CA LYS A 53 -22.90 -27.11 22.46
C LYS A 53 -23.03 -27.06 20.94
N ALA A 54 -22.06 -26.47 20.24
CA ALA A 54 -22.06 -26.40 18.78
C ALA A 54 -21.94 -27.78 18.12
N LEU A 55 -21.25 -28.72 18.76
CA LEU A 55 -21.13 -30.13 18.35
C LEU A 55 -22.35 -30.98 18.72
N GLY A 56 -23.29 -30.45 19.51
CA GLY A 56 -24.56 -31.11 19.85
C GLY A 56 -24.58 -31.85 21.20
N PHE A 57 -23.57 -31.67 22.06
CA PHE A 57 -23.54 -32.33 23.37
C PHE A 57 -24.41 -31.61 24.41
N GLY A 58 -24.94 -32.39 25.36
CA GLY A 58 -25.70 -31.86 26.48
C GLY A 58 -24.80 -31.25 27.58
N PRO A 59 -25.28 -30.24 28.34
CA PRO A 59 -24.47 -29.56 29.37
C PRO A 59 -23.86 -30.50 30.42
N GLY A 60 -24.56 -31.58 30.77
CA GLY A 60 -24.06 -32.57 31.74
C GLY A 60 -22.89 -33.41 31.24
N GLU A 61 -22.76 -33.62 29.92
CA GLU A 61 -21.65 -34.36 29.31
C GLU A 61 -20.43 -33.47 29.12
N ILE A 62 -20.65 -32.24 28.64
CA ILE A 62 -19.64 -31.19 28.54
C ILE A 62 -19.01 -30.93 29.91
N GLY A 63 -19.84 -30.74 30.94
CA GLY A 63 -19.37 -30.50 32.31
C GLY A 63 -18.53 -31.64 32.90
N ARG A 64 -18.83 -32.90 32.57
CA ARG A 64 -17.99 -34.05 32.96
C ARG A 64 -16.61 -34.00 32.32
N LYS A 65 -16.53 -33.66 31.03
CA LYS A 65 -15.26 -33.58 30.29
C LYS A 65 -14.40 -32.37 30.70
N ILE A 66 -15.03 -31.24 31.02
CA ILE A 66 -14.33 -30.10 31.64
C ILE A 66 -13.77 -30.49 33.02
N ALA A 67 -14.57 -31.15 33.88
CA ALA A 67 -14.10 -31.61 35.19
C ALA A 67 -12.97 -32.66 35.09
N GLU A 68 -12.94 -33.45 34.02
CA GLU A 68 -11.85 -34.39 33.72
C GLU A 68 -10.55 -33.66 33.34
N ASN A 69 -10.64 -32.58 32.55
CA ASN A 69 -9.49 -31.71 32.25
C ASN A 69 -8.92 -31.07 33.53
N ASP A 70 -9.80 -30.58 34.42
CA ASP A 70 -9.41 -29.93 35.67
C ASP A 70 -8.72 -30.90 36.64
N LYS A 71 -9.23 -32.14 36.77
CA LYS A 71 -8.62 -33.19 37.61
C LYS A 71 -7.23 -33.63 37.15
N GLN A 72 -6.93 -33.48 35.86
CA GLN A 72 -5.63 -33.83 35.26
C GLN A 72 -4.69 -32.61 35.12
N GLY A 73 -4.97 -31.50 35.80
CA GLY A 73 -4.09 -30.31 35.81
C GLY A 73 -4.24 -29.40 34.59
N GLY A 74 -5.44 -29.30 34.00
CA GLY A 74 -5.70 -28.45 32.84
C GLY A 74 -5.31 -29.09 31.50
N ASN A 75 -5.23 -30.43 31.45
CA ASN A 75 -4.92 -31.13 30.21
C ASN A 75 -6.12 -31.12 29.26
N HIS A 76 -5.87 -31.12 27.95
CA HIS A 76 -6.87 -31.04 26.88
C HIS A 76 -7.55 -32.38 26.55
N MET A 77 -7.31 -33.42 27.37
CA MET A 77 -7.67 -34.81 27.04
C MET A 77 -9.18 -35.04 27.04
N GLY A 78 -9.91 -34.46 27.99
CA GLY A 78 -11.37 -34.48 28.01
C GLY A 78 -11.99 -33.69 26.84
N THR A 79 -11.36 -32.60 26.40
CA THR A 79 -11.77 -31.86 25.19
C THR A 79 -11.53 -32.69 23.93
N LEU A 80 -10.39 -33.38 23.85
CA LEU A 80 -10.06 -34.27 22.73
C LEU A 80 -11.03 -35.46 22.67
N ASP A 81 -11.39 -36.04 23.82
CA ASP A 81 -12.38 -37.09 23.90
C ASP A 81 -13.74 -36.64 23.38
N LEU A 82 -14.17 -35.42 23.73
CA LEU A 82 -15.42 -34.84 23.23
C LEU A 82 -15.42 -34.74 21.69
N LEU A 83 -14.31 -34.26 21.11
CA LEU A 83 -14.13 -34.16 19.66
C LEU A 83 -14.11 -35.54 18.97
N ARG A 84 -13.47 -36.54 19.59
CA ARG A 84 -13.43 -37.91 19.07
C ARG A 84 -14.77 -38.62 19.20
N MET A 85 -15.52 -38.37 20.27
CA MET A 85 -16.89 -38.86 20.42
C MET A 85 -17.78 -38.31 19.30
N TRP A 86 -17.71 -37.00 19.05
CA TRP A 86 -18.43 -36.37 17.94
C TRP A 86 -18.03 -36.96 16.58
N ARG A 87 -16.73 -37.18 16.36
CA ARG A 87 -16.22 -37.75 15.10
C ARG A 87 -16.80 -39.13 14.79
N LYS A 88 -17.11 -39.96 15.80
CA LYS A 88 -17.69 -41.30 15.60
C LYS A 88 -19.05 -41.27 14.90
N GLU A 89 -19.77 -40.15 14.99
CA GLU A 89 -21.06 -39.95 14.33
C GLU A 89 -20.92 -39.31 12.94
N GLN A 90 -19.69 -39.04 12.48
CA GLN A 90 -19.41 -38.43 11.19
C GLN A 90 -18.87 -39.44 10.17
N THR A 91 -19.11 -39.15 8.88
CA THR A 91 -18.45 -39.88 7.79
C THR A 91 -17.16 -39.16 7.38
N ARG A 92 -16.19 -39.89 6.79
CA ARG A 92 -14.92 -39.27 6.32
C ARG A 92 -15.11 -38.15 5.30
N SER A 93 -16.21 -38.15 4.53
CA SER A 93 -16.52 -37.09 3.57
C SER A 93 -17.15 -35.86 4.22
N THR A 94 -17.76 -35.99 5.41
CA THR A 94 -18.47 -34.89 6.09
C THR A 94 -17.72 -34.33 7.30
N GLU A 95 -16.81 -35.10 7.91
CA GLU A 95 -16.15 -34.74 9.19
C GLU A 95 -15.46 -33.37 9.13
N LYS A 96 -14.80 -33.01 8.02
CA LYS A 96 -14.11 -31.72 7.91
C LYS A 96 -15.08 -30.53 7.79
N ALA A 97 -16.14 -30.66 6.99
CA ALA A 97 -17.13 -29.61 6.80
C ALA A 97 -18.00 -29.40 8.05
N ALA A 98 -18.38 -30.49 8.72
CA ALA A 98 -19.18 -30.45 9.93
C ALA A 98 -18.41 -29.83 11.10
N LEU A 99 -17.11 -30.17 11.26
CA LEU A 99 -16.27 -29.55 12.30
C LEU A 99 -16.07 -28.05 12.04
N ARG A 100 -15.88 -27.67 10.77
CA ARG A 100 -15.80 -26.25 10.36
C ARG A 100 -17.07 -25.51 10.73
N SER A 101 -18.24 -26.08 10.46
CA SER A 101 -19.51 -25.46 10.85
C SER A 101 -19.67 -25.32 12.37
N ALA A 102 -19.24 -26.31 13.14
CA ALA A 102 -19.33 -26.26 14.60
C ALA A 102 -18.40 -25.19 15.20
N LEU A 103 -17.16 -25.10 14.73
CA LEU A 103 -16.21 -24.07 15.17
C LEU A 103 -16.68 -22.65 14.84
N LEU A 104 -17.22 -22.43 13.63
CA LEU A 104 -17.80 -21.12 13.27
C LEU A 104 -19.00 -20.77 14.15
N LYS A 105 -19.87 -21.75 14.44
CA LYS A 105 -21.03 -21.54 15.32
C LYS A 105 -20.62 -21.22 16.76
N ALA A 106 -19.46 -21.71 17.21
CA ALA A 106 -18.89 -21.41 18.51
C ALA A 106 -17.96 -20.17 18.52
N GLY A 107 -17.81 -19.45 17.39
CA GLY A 107 -17.02 -18.21 17.30
C GLY A 107 -15.50 -18.41 17.16
N PHE A 108 -15.06 -19.59 16.72
CA PHE A 108 -13.63 -19.94 16.53
C PHE A 108 -13.21 -19.86 15.06
N ASP A 109 -13.42 -18.70 14.42
CA ASP A 109 -13.05 -18.45 13.01
C ASP A 109 -11.55 -18.68 12.75
N ASN A 110 -10.71 -18.29 13.70
CA ASN A 110 -9.25 -18.46 13.64
C ASN A 110 -8.81 -19.94 13.58
N LEU A 111 -9.37 -20.81 14.41
CA LEU A 111 -9.07 -22.25 14.41
C LEU A 111 -9.59 -22.92 13.13
N THR A 112 -10.72 -22.43 12.63
CA THR A 112 -11.33 -22.91 11.39
C THR A 112 -10.43 -22.64 10.17
N ASP A 113 -9.90 -21.42 10.07
CA ASP A 113 -9.03 -21.03 8.96
C ASP A 113 -7.63 -21.67 9.08
N GLN A 114 -7.14 -21.84 10.31
CA GLN A 114 -5.85 -22.45 10.60
C GLN A 114 -5.82 -23.96 10.26
N TYR A 115 -6.85 -24.72 10.65
CA TYR A 115 -6.79 -26.19 10.59
C TYR A 115 -7.75 -26.84 9.58
N LEU A 116 -8.79 -26.14 9.12
CA LEU A 116 -9.86 -26.73 8.30
C LEU A 116 -10.06 -26.07 6.93
N SER A 117 -9.05 -25.34 6.45
CA SER A 117 -9.07 -24.80 5.09
C SER A 117 -9.05 -25.94 4.05
N THR A 118 -10.05 -25.97 3.16
CA THR A 118 -10.06 -26.74 1.91
C THR A 118 -10.82 -25.95 0.82
N PRO A 119 -10.44 -26.10 -0.47
CA PRO A 119 -11.10 -25.41 -1.57
C PRO A 119 -12.51 -25.98 -1.77
N VAL A 120 -13.51 -25.12 -1.96
CA VAL A 120 -14.90 -25.54 -2.17
C VAL A 120 -15.17 -25.77 -3.68
N PRO A 121 -15.60 -26.97 -4.10
CA PRO A 121 -16.28 -27.17 -5.38
C PRO A 121 -17.75 -26.76 -5.25
N ALA A 122 -18.26 -26.09 -6.28
CA ALA A 122 -19.65 -25.68 -6.38
C ALA A 122 -20.55 -26.88 -6.63
N GLU A 123 -21.50 -27.15 -5.72
CA GLU A 123 -22.82 -27.71 -6.07
C GLU A 123 -23.76 -27.68 -4.85
N SER A 124 -24.85 -26.92 -4.99
CA SER A 124 -26.22 -27.19 -4.51
C SER A 124 -26.98 -25.89 -4.19
N ALA A 125 -27.54 -25.29 -5.24
CA ALA A 125 -28.74 -24.47 -5.09
C ALA A 125 -29.65 -24.80 -6.27
N LYS A 126 -30.71 -25.56 -5.99
CA LYS A 126 -31.78 -25.86 -6.94
C LYS A 126 -32.58 -24.57 -7.21
N PHE A 127 -32.78 -24.31 -8.49
CA PHE A 127 -33.58 -23.24 -9.07
C PHE A 127 -35.07 -23.33 -8.72
N THR A 128 -35.70 -22.17 -8.55
CA THR A 128 -36.95 -21.84 -9.26
C THR A 128 -37.07 -20.33 -9.46
N VAL A 129 -36.76 -19.83 -10.66
CA VAL A 129 -37.38 -18.62 -11.23
C VAL A 129 -37.55 -18.85 -12.73
N GLN A 130 -38.74 -18.50 -13.21
CA GLN A 130 -39.29 -18.74 -14.53
C GLN A 130 -38.56 -18.02 -15.66
N GLN A 131 -38.66 -18.67 -16.82
CA GLN A 131 -38.32 -18.28 -18.18
C GLN A 131 -38.46 -16.77 -18.49
N THR A 132 -37.42 -16.22 -19.10
CA THR A 132 -37.55 -15.50 -20.37
C THR A 132 -36.30 -15.80 -21.21
N GLU A 133 -36.53 -16.43 -22.36
CA GLU A 133 -35.52 -16.71 -23.38
C GLU A 133 -35.25 -15.42 -24.16
N ASP A 134 -33.98 -15.04 -24.29
CA ASP A 134 -33.46 -14.70 -25.62
C ASP A 134 -31.94 -14.87 -25.73
N CYS A 135 -31.51 -15.33 -26.90
CA CYS A 135 -30.24 -15.97 -27.17
C CYS A 135 -29.03 -15.04 -27.30
N SER A 136 -27.91 -15.40 -26.67
CA SER A 136 -26.56 -15.18 -27.22
C SER A 136 -25.56 -16.16 -26.60
N LYS A 137 -25.04 -17.05 -27.44
CA LYS A 137 -24.03 -18.07 -27.11
C LYS A 137 -22.69 -17.41 -26.83
N ASN A 138 -22.08 -17.69 -25.68
CA ASN A 138 -20.62 -17.78 -25.56
C ASN A 138 -20.26 -19.00 -24.71
N LYS A 139 -19.87 -20.08 -25.41
CA LYS A 139 -19.25 -21.27 -24.84
C LYS A 139 -17.83 -20.92 -24.38
N GLY A 140 -17.62 -21.07 -23.07
CA GLY A 140 -16.42 -21.60 -22.39
C GLY A 140 -15.02 -21.19 -22.86
N ASP A 141 -14.31 -20.52 -21.96
CA ASP A 141 -12.88 -20.75 -21.72
C ASP A 141 -12.62 -20.65 -20.20
N ASN A 142 -12.77 -21.77 -19.49
CA ASN A 142 -12.06 -21.96 -18.21
C ASN A 142 -10.68 -22.55 -18.55
N GLU A 143 -9.87 -21.79 -19.29
CA GLU A 143 -8.46 -22.13 -19.50
C GLU A 143 -7.75 -22.02 -18.13
N ALA A 144 -7.14 -23.11 -17.68
CA ALA A 144 -6.35 -23.10 -16.45
C ALA A 144 -5.24 -22.04 -16.57
N MET A 145 -5.09 -21.20 -15.52
CA MET A 145 -4.10 -20.12 -15.51
C MET A 145 -2.68 -20.70 -15.72
N PRO A 146 -1.87 -20.19 -16.67
CA PRO A 146 -0.54 -20.72 -16.93
C PRO A 146 0.36 -20.71 -15.68
N SER A 147 1.25 -21.69 -15.54
CA SER A 147 2.13 -21.83 -14.37
C SER A 147 2.98 -20.59 -14.10
N GLU A 148 3.53 -19.98 -15.15
CA GLU A 148 4.31 -18.72 -15.07
C GLU A 148 3.45 -17.56 -14.52
N VAL A 149 2.17 -17.50 -14.91
CA VAL A 149 1.24 -16.48 -14.42
C VAL A 149 0.88 -16.74 -12.95
N MET A 150 0.73 -18.00 -12.55
CA MET A 150 0.54 -18.35 -11.13
C MET A 150 1.73 -17.92 -10.28
N LYS A 151 2.95 -18.17 -10.77
CA LYS A 151 4.19 -17.74 -10.10
C LYS A 151 4.23 -16.22 -9.94
N LEU A 152 3.95 -15.47 -11.01
CA LEU A 152 3.89 -14.00 -10.96
C LEU A 152 2.82 -13.50 -10.00
N ARG A 153 1.62 -14.10 -10.01
CA ARG A 153 0.54 -13.76 -9.07
C ARG A 153 1.03 -13.85 -7.62
N GLU A 154 1.67 -14.96 -7.25
CA GLU A 154 2.17 -15.13 -5.89
C GLU A 154 3.38 -14.24 -5.56
N GLN A 155 4.19 -13.86 -6.54
CA GLN A 155 5.23 -12.84 -6.36
C GLN A 155 4.63 -11.46 -6.06
N LEU A 156 3.62 -11.03 -6.82
CA LEU A 156 2.90 -9.78 -6.59
C LEU A 156 2.24 -9.76 -5.21
N LYS A 157 1.54 -10.85 -4.84
CA LYS A 157 0.94 -10.96 -3.49
C LYS A 157 1.99 -10.85 -2.38
N ARG A 158 3.12 -11.55 -2.49
CA ARG A 158 4.23 -11.45 -1.52
C ARG A 158 4.79 -10.03 -1.44
N ARG A 159 4.98 -9.37 -2.59
CA ARG A 159 5.42 -7.97 -2.66
C ARG A 159 4.45 -7.05 -1.93
N TYR A 160 3.14 -7.16 -2.14
CA TYR A 160 2.15 -6.29 -1.51
C TYR A 160 2.03 -6.53 0.00
N ARG A 161 2.04 -7.80 0.45
CA ARG A 161 2.10 -8.10 1.89
C ARG A 161 3.34 -7.50 2.53
N LYS A 162 4.51 -7.65 1.90
CA LYS A 162 5.77 -7.09 2.42
C LYS A 162 5.78 -5.56 2.43
N LYS A 163 5.29 -4.91 1.37
CA LYS A 163 5.37 -3.45 1.19
C LYS A 163 4.27 -2.69 1.96
N PHE A 164 3.08 -3.27 2.13
CA PHE A 164 1.90 -2.54 2.59
C PHE A 164 1.22 -3.08 3.85
N ALA A 165 1.58 -4.28 4.35
CA ALA A 165 0.89 -4.85 5.50
C ALA A 165 1.09 -4.01 6.77
N GLU A 166 2.30 -3.50 7.01
CA GLU A 166 2.61 -2.62 8.13
C GLU A 166 2.95 -1.21 7.65
N ILE A 167 2.46 -0.21 8.37
CA ILE A 167 2.78 1.20 8.14
C ILE A 167 3.41 1.82 9.38
N LYS A 168 4.31 2.77 9.15
CA LYS A 168 4.83 3.64 10.20
C LYS A 168 3.76 4.67 10.54
N THR A 169 3.28 4.67 11.78
CA THR A 169 2.23 5.59 12.23
C THR A 169 2.79 6.92 12.71
N SER A 170 4.09 6.98 13.04
CA SER A 170 4.72 8.19 13.52
C SER A 170 6.06 8.43 12.84
N PRO A 171 6.31 9.61 12.21
CA PRO A 171 7.63 9.91 11.69
C PRO A 171 8.64 10.09 12.84
N VAL A 172 8.16 10.54 14.00
CA VAL A 172 8.94 10.81 15.22
C VAL A 172 9.24 9.55 16.06
N ASP A 173 8.54 8.43 15.83
CA ASP A 173 8.84 7.18 16.54
C ASP A 173 9.15 6.06 15.55
N SER A 174 10.41 5.63 15.53
CA SER A 174 10.90 4.58 14.63
C SER A 174 10.27 3.22 14.88
N GLN A 175 9.80 2.93 16.10
CA GLN A 175 9.15 1.68 16.45
C GLN A 175 7.63 1.73 16.30
N SER A 176 7.07 2.91 16.01
CA SER A 176 5.63 3.12 15.83
C SER A 176 5.15 2.51 14.52
N ARG A 177 4.90 1.20 14.53
CA ARG A 177 4.31 0.44 13.43
C ARG A 177 2.95 -0.12 13.81
N THR A 178 2.07 -0.19 12.82
CA THR A 178 0.78 -0.88 12.95
C THR A 178 0.41 -1.53 11.64
N TRP A 179 -0.45 -2.54 11.70
CA TRP A 179 -1.03 -3.15 10.52
C TRP A 179 -1.93 -2.15 9.81
N LEU A 180 -1.76 -1.99 8.50
CA LEU A 180 -2.58 -1.08 7.68
C LEU A 180 -4.07 -1.40 7.88
N GLN A 181 -4.43 -2.67 7.99
CA GLN A 181 -5.80 -3.11 8.22
C GLN A 181 -6.41 -2.57 9.52
N HIS A 182 -5.62 -2.38 10.58
CA HIS A 182 -6.12 -1.91 11.88
C HIS A 182 -6.36 -0.40 11.92
N ILE A 183 -5.64 0.35 11.08
CA ILE A 183 -5.68 1.81 11.10
C ILE A 183 -6.40 2.41 9.88
N TYR A 184 -6.51 1.67 8.78
CA TYR A 184 -7.19 2.13 7.58
C TYR A 184 -8.66 2.43 7.87
N VAL A 185 -9.10 3.58 7.37
CA VAL A 185 -10.51 3.98 7.39
C VAL A 185 -10.89 4.42 5.99
N SER A 186 -12.11 4.07 5.56
CA SER A 186 -12.61 4.39 4.23
C SER A 186 -12.54 5.88 3.92
N LEU A 187 -12.11 6.19 2.70
CA LEU A 187 -12.10 7.55 2.18
C LEU A 187 -13.45 7.88 1.54
N VAL A 188 -13.76 9.17 1.46
CA VAL A 188 -14.86 9.68 0.63
C VAL A 188 -14.41 9.63 -0.82
N LEU A 189 -15.03 8.71 -1.57
CA LEU A 189 -14.89 8.59 -3.01
C LEU A 189 -16.15 9.13 -3.67
N MET A 190 -15.95 9.90 -4.73
CA MET A 190 -17.05 10.35 -5.57
C MET A 190 -16.72 10.02 -7.01
N LEU A 191 -17.69 9.57 -7.78
CA LEU A 191 -17.56 9.37 -9.21
C LEU A 191 -18.46 10.37 -9.93
N GLY A 192 -17.94 10.98 -10.98
CA GLY A 192 -18.73 11.79 -11.91
C GLY A 192 -18.26 11.51 -13.33
N SER A 193 -19.21 11.41 -14.26
CA SER A 193 -18.91 11.59 -15.67
C SER A 193 -19.01 13.08 -16.01
N GLU A 194 -18.40 13.49 -17.12
CA GLU A 194 -18.37 14.91 -17.52
C GLU A 194 -19.80 15.42 -17.79
N GLY A 195 -20.30 16.33 -16.92
CA GLY A 195 -21.66 16.89 -17.00
C GLY A 195 -22.72 16.20 -16.14
N GLU A 196 -22.40 15.09 -15.46
CA GLU A 196 -23.32 14.40 -14.54
C GLU A 196 -23.10 14.76 -13.07
N LYS A 197 -24.10 14.47 -12.24
CA LYS A 197 -24.07 14.71 -10.79
C LYS A 197 -23.06 13.76 -10.14
N GLU A 198 -22.15 14.28 -9.32
CA GLU A 198 -21.19 13.46 -8.59
C GLU A 198 -21.91 12.57 -7.57
N GLU A 199 -21.68 11.26 -7.65
CA GLU A 199 -22.26 10.27 -6.76
C GLU A 199 -21.23 9.75 -5.76
N LEU A 200 -21.64 9.61 -4.50
CA LEU A 200 -20.84 8.99 -3.46
C LEU A 200 -20.74 7.49 -3.74
N ILE A 201 -19.51 6.97 -3.75
CA ILE A 201 -19.26 5.54 -3.85
C ILE A 201 -18.47 5.07 -2.65
N ASP A 202 -18.83 3.89 -2.14
CA ASP A 202 -18.06 3.22 -1.11
C ASP A 202 -16.97 2.33 -1.71
N TYR A 203 -16.21 1.69 -0.83
CA TYR A 203 -15.06 0.87 -1.23
C TYR A 203 -15.48 -0.34 -2.08
N ASP A 204 -16.60 -0.99 -1.75
CA ASP A 204 -17.09 -2.15 -2.50
C ASP A 204 -17.77 -1.75 -3.82
N GLY A 205 -18.48 -0.63 -3.81
CA GLY A 205 -19.07 0.00 -4.98
C GLY A 205 -18.02 0.30 -6.04
N LEU A 206 -16.81 0.74 -5.65
CA LEU A 206 -15.71 0.97 -6.60
C LEU A 206 -15.41 -0.29 -7.42
N PHE A 207 -15.37 -1.47 -6.79
CA PHE A 207 -15.10 -2.71 -7.51
C PHE A 207 -16.26 -3.11 -8.41
N LYS A 208 -17.51 -2.87 -7.97
CA LYS A 208 -18.67 -3.06 -8.86
C LYS A 208 -18.55 -2.14 -10.07
N PHE A 209 -18.20 -0.88 -9.86
CA PHE A 209 -18.05 0.10 -10.93
C PHE A 209 -16.97 -0.31 -11.93
N ILE A 210 -15.78 -0.70 -11.46
CA ILE A 210 -14.67 -1.18 -12.32
C ILE A 210 -15.08 -2.42 -13.13
N LYS A 211 -16.08 -3.19 -12.67
CA LYS A 211 -16.54 -4.42 -13.32
C LYS A 211 -17.81 -4.25 -14.18
N THR A 212 -18.47 -3.10 -14.11
CA THR A 212 -19.79 -2.93 -14.73
C THR A 212 -19.65 -2.53 -16.19
N ASP A 213 -20.44 -3.18 -17.04
CA ASP A 213 -20.62 -2.77 -18.43
C ASP A 213 -21.61 -1.59 -18.46
N THR A 214 -21.19 -0.45 -18.99
CA THR A 214 -22.08 0.72 -19.13
C THR A 214 -22.75 0.69 -20.50
N PRO A 215 -23.80 1.49 -20.74
CA PRO A 215 -24.40 1.61 -22.08
C PRO A 215 -23.40 2.09 -23.16
N LYS A 216 -22.27 2.70 -22.76
CA LYS A 216 -21.17 3.12 -23.63
C LYS A 216 -20.04 2.07 -23.71
N GLY A 217 -20.24 0.88 -23.15
CA GLY A 217 -19.24 -0.18 -22.98
C GLY A 217 -18.62 -0.19 -21.58
N PHE A 218 -17.65 -1.08 -21.36
CA PHE A 218 -17.02 -1.26 -20.06
C PHE A 218 -16.13 -0.09 -19.68
N VAL A 219 -16.16 0.34 -18.41
CA VAL A 219 -15.25 1.39 -17.94
C VAL A 219 -13.84 0.82 -17.79
N THR A 220 -12.97 1.14 -18.74
CA THR A 220 -11.59 0.62 -18.74
C THR A 220 -10.57 1.64 -18.25
N ARG A 221 -10.93 2.92 -18.15
CA ARG A 221 -10.04 3.96 -17.58
C ARG A 221 -10.77 4.78 -16.51
N LEU A 222 -10.17 4.81 -15.32
CA LEU A 222 -10.66 5.61 -14.19
C LEU A 222 -9.50 6.43 -13.64
N ALA A 223 -9.71 7.73 -13.42
CA ALA A 223 -8.73 8.61 -12.80
C ALA A 223 -9.28 9.18 -11.48
N PHE A 224 -8.69 8.79 -10.35
CA PHE A 224 -8.95 9.35 -9.04
C PHE A 224 -8.11 10.60 -8.78
N ILE A 225 -8.80 11.73 -8.75
CA ILE A 225 -8.22 13.05 -8.54
C ILE A 225 -8.37 13.46 -7.08
N GLY A 226 -7.31 14.00 -6.48
CA GLY A 226 -7.40 14.56 -5.15
C GLY A 226 -6.14 15.30 -4.75
N GLU A 227 -6.26 16.21 -3.78
CA GLU A 227 -5.16 17.04 -3.29
C GLU A 227 -4.03 16.22 -2.64
N ALA A 228 -2.92 16.87 -2.29
CA ALA A 228 -1.83 16.22 -1.58
C ALA A 228 -2.33 15.64 -0.23
N GLY A 229 -1.93 14.41 0.09
CA GLY A 229 -2.21 13.83 1.41
C GLY A 229 -3.64 13.35 1.67
N VAL A 230 -4.55 13.38 0.67
CA VAL A 230 -5.94 12.90 0.82
C VAL A 230 -6.07 11.37 0.88
N GLY A 231 -4.96 10.62 0.77
CA GLY A 231 -4.96 9.15 0.93
C GLY A 231 -5.02 8.32 -0.36
N LYS A 232 -4.80 8.92 -1.54
CA LYS A 232 -4.86 8.21 -2.85
C LYS A 232 -3.94 6.99 -2.93
N SER A 233 -2.64 7.17 -2.63
CA SER A 233 -1.67 6.07 -2.64
C SER A 233 -1.99 5.00 -1.59
N THR A 234 -2.50 5.42 -0.42
CA THR A 234 -2.93 4.49 0.65
C THR A 234 -4.15 3.66 0.23
N LEU A 235 -5.09 4.25 -0.53
CA LEU A 235 -6.22 3.52 -1.12
C LEU A 235 -5.71 2.43 -2.06
N PHE A 236 -4.77 2.74 -2.95
CA PHE A 236 -4.19 1.75 -3.87
C PHE A 236 -3.41 0.66 -3.14
N ALA A 237 -2.60 1.03 -2.14
CA ALA A 237 -1.92 0.08 -1.27
C ALA A 237 -2.91 -0.87 -0.56
N LYS A 238 -4.04 -0.33 -0.08
CA LYS A 238 -5.11 -1.12 0.56
C LYS A 238 -5.77 -2.09 -0.43
N ILE A 239 -6.09 -1.65 -1.64
CA ILE A 239 -6.67 -2.51 -2.70
C ILE A 239 -5.71 -3.66 -3.03
N ALA A 240 -4.43 -3.35 -3.25
CA ALA A 240 -3.42 -4.36 -3.56
C ALA A 240 -3.21 -5.36 -2.42
N LEU A 241 -3.21 -4.88 -1.17
CA LEU A 241 -3.09 -5.73 0.01
C LEU A 241 -4.33 -6.64 0.19
N ASP A 242 -5.53 -6.09 0.08
CA ASP A 242 -6.77 -6.87 0.22
C ASP A 242 -6.90 -7.95 -0.86
N TRP A 243 -6.52 -7.62 -2.10
CA TRP A 243 -6.46 -8.61 -3.19
C TRP A 243 -5.43 -9.69 -2.88
N ALA A 244 -4.26 -9.31 -2.35
CA ALA A 244 -3.23 -10.27 -1.96
C ALA A 244 -3.69 -11.17 -0.81
N GLU A 245 -4.52 -10.68 0.09
CA GLU A 245 -5.08 -11.44 1.22
C GLU A 245 -6.31 -12.27 0.87
N GLY A 246 -6.78 -12.23 -0.39
CA GLY A 246 -7.94 -13.03 -0.79
C GLY A 246 -9.29 -12.35 -0.55
N LYS A 247 -9.31 -11.09 -0.08
CA LYS A 247 -10.53 -10.42 0.41
C LYS A 247 -11.39 -9.82 -0.69
N ILE A 248 -10.77 -9.35 -1.77
CA ILE A 248 -11.46 -8.68 -2.89
C ILE A 248 -10.91 -9.16 -4.23
N LEU A 249 -11.68 -8.97 -5.29
CA LEU A 249 -11.23 -9.10 -6.69
C LEU A 249 -10.54 -10.45 -7.01
N GLN A 250 -10.99 -11.57 -6.43
CA GLN A 250 -10.32 -12.86 -6.64
C GLN A 250 -10.49 -13.45 -8.04
N GLU A 251 -11.48 -12.96 -8.78
CA GLU A 251 -11.67 -13.18 -10.21
C GLU A 251 -10.59 -12.51 -11.09
N ILE A 252 -9.84 -11.54 -10.53
CA ILE A 252 -8.69 -10.92 -11.18
C ILE A 252 -7.46 -11.80 -10.93
N ASN A 253 -6.90 -12.32 -12.02
CA ASN A 253 -5.71 -13.17 -11.99
C ASN A 253 -4.45 -12.40 -11.63
N LEU A 254 -4.28 -11.18 -12.18
CA LEU A 254 -3.14 -10.31 -11.90
C LEU A 254 -3.60 -8.89 -11.57
N LEU A 255 -3.18 -8.38 -10.41
CA LEU A 255 -3.32 -6.99 -10.02
C LEU A 255 -1.94 -6.35 -9.96
N PHE A 256 -1.70 -5.36 -10.81
CA PHE A 256 -0.46 -4.59 -10.84
C PHE A 256 -0.66 -3.27 -10.12
N LEU A 257 0.27 -2.89 -9.25
CA LEU A 257 0.33 -1.59 -8.61
C LEU A 257 1.73 -1.01 -8.83
N GLU A 258 1.80 -0.04 -9.73
CA GLU A 258 3.04 0.61 -10.15
C GLU A 258 2.97 2.13 -9.89
N SER A 259 4.08 2.71 -9.43
CA SER A 259 4.18 4.14 -9.17
C SER A 259 4.82 4.86 -10.35
N PHE A 260 4.21 5.95 -10.83
CA PHE A 260 4.78 6.80 -11.88
C PHE A 260 6.15 7.39 -11.51
N ARG A 261 6.44 7.49 -10.22
CA ARG A 261 7.75 7.91 -9.69
C ARG A 261 8.85 6.85 -9.90
N GLU A 262 8.49 5.58 -9.93
CA GLU A 262 9.44 4.45 -10.08
C GLU A 262 9.55 3.98 -11.54
N ILE A 263 8.53 4.28 -12.36
CA ILE A 263 8.45 3.90 -13.76
C ILE A 263 9.56 4.54 -14.59
N LYS A 264 10.15 3.72 -15.48
CA LYS A 264 11.07 4.15 -16.53
C LYS A 264 10.46 3.86 -17.89
N GLU A 265 10.89 4.61 -18.89
CA GLU A 265 10.45 4.39 -20.27
C GLU A 265 10.82 2.98 -20.73
N SER A 266 9.85 2.22 -21.24
CA SER A 266 10.05 0.89 -21.84
C SER A 266 8.99 0.58 -22.89
N GLY A 267 9.36 -0.27 -23.87
CA GLY A 267 8.45 -0.82 -24.88
C GLY A 267 7.43 -1.81 -24.35
N PHE A 268 7.67 -2.40 -23.17
CA PHE A 268 6.75 -3.34 -22.53
C PHE A 268 6.39 -2.88 -21.10
N PHE A 269 5.10 -2.94 -20.77
CA PHE A 269 4.63 -2.65 -19.42
C PHE A 269 5.18 -3.67 -18.42
N GLY A 270 5.25 -4.94 -18.82
CA GLY A 270 5.82 -6.01 -18.04
C GLY A 270 7.26 -5.76 -17.60
N ASP A 271 8.07 -4.97 -18.31
CA ASP A 271 9.42 -4.65 -17.86
C ASP A 271 9.41 -3.79 -16.58
N THR A 272 8.42 -2.90 -16.45
CA THR A 272 8.18 -2.16 -15.20
C THR A 272 7.88 -3.12 -14.06
N VAL A 273 6.99 -4.09 -14.30
CA VAL A 273 6.61 -5.09 -13.29
C VAL A 273 7.81 -5.95 -12.90
N MET A 274 8.56 -6.44 -13.88
CA MET A 274 9.70 -7.35 -13.67
C MET A 274 10.92 -6.64 -13.06
N ALA A 275 11.02 -5.31 -13.14
CA ALA A 275 12.06 -4.55 -12.44
C ALA A 275 12.04 -4.77 -10.92
N HIS A 276 10.89 -5.19 -10.37
CA HIS A 276 10.72 -5.53 -8.95
C HIS A 276 11.17 -6.94 -8.59
N PHE A 277 11.40 -7.78 -9.59
CA PHE A 277 11.83 -9.18 -9.45
C PHE A 277 13.10 -9.42 -10.29
N PRO A 278 14.19 -8.67 -10.04
CA PRO A 278 15.37 -8.66 -10.91
C PRO A 278 16.16 -9.98 -10.93
N ASP A 279 15.81 -10.92 -10.05
CA ASP A 279 16.38 -12.27 -9.97
C ASP A 279 15.51 -13.33 -10.67
N ASP A 280 14.33 -12.95 -11.18
CA ASP A 280 13.47 -13.85 -11.95
C ASP A 280 13.72 -13.68 -13.45
N SER A 281 14.44 -14.65 -14.04
CA SER A 281 14.73 -14.68 -15.47
C SER A 281 13.70 -15.45 -16.30
N GLU A 282 12.72 -16.11 -15.66
CA GLU A 282 11.76 -16.98 -16.36
C GLU A 282 10.66 -16.17 -17.03
N ILE A 283 10.25 -15.04 -16.43
CA ILE A 283 9.14 -14.21 -16.91
C ILE A 283 9.70 -12.94 -17.55
N LYS A 284 9.62 -12.85 -18.88
CA LYS A 284 9.97 -11.62 -19.61
C LYS A 284 8.79 -10.63 -19.62
N GLY A 285 9.08 -9.33 -19.64
CA GLY A 285 8.03 -8.30 -19.67
C GLY A 285 7.07 -8.42 -20.86
N GLU A 286 7.57 -8.83 -22.02
CA GLU A 286 6.74 -9.12 -23.20
C GLU A 286 5.67 -10.20 -22.93
N ARG A 287 5.99 -11.24 -22.16
CA ARG A 287 5.05 -12.32 -21.81
C ARG A 287 3.95 -11.82 -20.89
N VAL A 288 4.29 -10.93 -19.96
CA VAL A 288 3.30 -10.25 -19.11
C VAL A 288 2.32 -9.50 -20.00
N ASP A 289 2.82 -8.68 -20.93
CA ASP A 289 1.98 -7.91 -21.84
C ASP A 289 1.12 -8.79 -22.75
N ALA A 290 1.65 -9.92 -23.25
CA ALA A 290 0.89 -10.89 -24.01
C ALA A 290 -0.27 -11.48 -23.20
N TYR A 291 -0.04 -11.79 -21.92
CA TYR A 291 -1.10 -12.26 -21.02
C TYR A 291 -2.17 -11.20 -20.80
N VAL A 292 -1.78 -9.94 -20.59
CA VAL A 292 -2.73 -8.82 -20.42
C VAL A 292 -3.62 -8.67 -21.65
N ARG A 293 -3.06 -8.75 -22.87
CA ARG A 293 -3.84 -8.67 -24.12
C ARG A 293 -4.80 -9.84 -24.30
N LYS A 294 -4.39 -11.07 -23.94
CA LYS A 294 -5.25 -12.26 -24.05
C LYS A 294 -6.34 -12.28 -22.98
N ASN A 295 -6.11 -11.68 -21.81
CA ASN A 295 -7.00 -11.76 -20.65
C ASN A 295 -7.37 -10.39 -20.06
N PRO A 296 -7.88 -9.44 -20.86
CA PRO A 296 -8.03 -8.05 -20.42
C PRO A 296 -8.95 -7.88 -19.21
N ARG A 297 -9.97 -8.73 -19.06
CA ARG A 297 -10.92 -8.70 -17.94
C ARG A 297 -10.44 -9.46 -16.68
N LYS A 298 -9.31 -10.16 -16.75
CA LYS A 298 -8.70 -10.87 -15.61
C LYS A 298 -7.50 -10.11 -15.06
N VAL A 299 -7.28 -8.87 -15.51
CA VAL A 299 -6.15 -8.03 -15.10
C VAL A 299 -6.67 -6.68 -14.64
N LEU A 300 -6.10 -6.16 -13.55
CA LEU A 300 -6.31 -4.78 -13.09
C LEU A 300 -4.96 -4.08 -12.98
N ILE A 301 -4.83 -2.91 -13.59
CA ILE A 301 -3.62 -2.08 -13.50
C ILE A 301 -3.94 -0.84 -12.67
N LEU A 302 -3.21 -0.66 -11.57
CA LEU A 302 -3.24 0.53 -10.73
C LEU A 302 -1.95 1.33 -10.96
N LEU A 303 -2.06 2.55 -11.46
CA LEU A 303 -0.93 3.46 -11.67
C LEU A 303 -1.00 4.65 -10.70
N ASP A 304 -0.10 4.69 -9.73
CA ASP A 304 -0.13 5.68 -8.65
C ASP A 304 0.70 6.92 -8.98
N GLY A 305 0.08 8.10 -8.89
CA GLY A 305 0.75 9.39 -8.87
C GLY A 305 1.12 9.97 -10.23
N LEU A 306 0.20 10.09 -11.18
CA LEU A 306 0.50 10.64 -12.52
C LEU A 306 1.15 12.04 -12.49
N ASP A 307 0.88 12.84 -11.44
CA ASP A 307 1.54 14.15 -11.26
C ASP A 307 3.03 14.08 -10.90
N GLU A 308 3.53 12.86 -10.68
CA GLU A 308 4.91 12.50 -10.36
C GLU A 308 5.61 11.80 -11.55
N ALA A 309 4.93 11.66 -12.69
CA ALA A 309 5.50 11.03 -13.87
C ALA A 309 6.64 11.85 -14.49
N HIS A 310 7.73 11.18 -14.81
CA HIS A 310 8.82 11.73 -15.63
C HIS A 310 8.43 11.84 -17.11
N ILE A 311 7.43 11.07 -17.54
CA ILE A 311 7.09 10.88 -18.94
C ILE A 311 6.02 11.90 -19.37
N LYS A 312 6.16 12.42 -20.59
CA LYS A 312 5.27 13.45 -21.14
C LYS A 312 4.03 12.82 -21.80
N ILE A 313 2.98 12.56 -21.02
CA ILE A 313 1.71 11.97 -21.54
C ILE A 313 1.12 12.76 -22.71
N LYS A 314 1.30 14.09 -22.71
CA LYS A 314 0.79 14.96 -23.77
C LYS A 314 1.47 14.74 -25.13
N LYS A 315 2.69 14.20 -25.15
CA LYS A 315 3.39 13.88 -26.39
C LYS A 315 3.18 12.39 -26.68
N PRO A 316 2.54 12.02 -27.79
CA PRO A 316 2.43 10.62 -28.17
C PRO A 316 3.84 10.02 -28.30
N ASN A 317 4.07 8.91 -27.61
CA ASN A 317 5.26 8.09 -27.75
C ASN A 317 4.80 6.63 -27.78
N CYS A 318 4.55 6.10 -28.98
CA CYS A 318 4.03 4.74 -29.16
C CYS A 318 5.03 3.65 -28.70
N ASN A 319 6.30 4.01 -28.54
CA ASN A 319 7.33 3.11 -28.03
C ASN A 319 7.36 3.05 -26.50
N ASP A 320 6.62 3.92 -25.80
CA ASP A 320 6.50 3.88 -24.34
C ASP A 320 5.16 3.24 -23.95
N ALA A 321 5.24 2.06 -23.35
CA ALA A 321 4.08 1.28 -22.96
C ALA A 321 3.19 2.03 -21.97
N ILE A 322 3.76 2.77 -21.02
CA ILE A 322 3.00 3.51 -20.00
C ILE A 322 2.28 4.69 -20.63
N VAL A 323 2.93 5.44 -21.51
CA VAL A 323 2.29 6.53 -22.27
C VAL A 323 1.11 5.98 -23.06
N SER A 324 1.29 4.90 -23.83
CA SER A 324 0.20 4.31 -24.60
C SER A 324 -0.92 3.73 -23.73
N ILE A 325 -0.62 3.17 -22.55
CA ILE A 325 -1.65 2.69 -21.60
C ILE A 325 -2.48 3.86 -21.06
N VAL A 326 -1.81 4.93 -20.60
CA VAL A 326 -2.46 6.14 -20.06
C VAL A 326 -3.29 6.83 -21.14
N ARG A 327 -2.80 6.88 -22.38
CA ARG A 327 -3.54 7.45 -23.51
C ARG A 327 -4.70 6.57 -23.99
N GLY A 328 -4.81 5.34 -23.49
CA GLY A 328 -5.83 4.39 -23.92
C GLY A 328 -5.59 3.82 -25.32
N GLU A 329 -4.34 3.84 -25.79
CA GLU A 329 -3.90 3.28 -27.08
C GLU A 329 -3.44 1.82 -26.93
N ARG A 330 -3.12 1.39 -25.71
CA ARG A 330 -2.72 0.02 -25.36
C ARG A 330 -3.54 -0.51 -24.19
N PHE A 331 -3.83 -1.82 -24.19
CA PHE A 331 -4.67 -2.50 -23.19
C PHE A 331 -6.04 -1.85 -23.04
N ILE A 332 -6.69 -1.58 -24.18
CA ILE A 332 -7.94 -0.80 -24.26
C ILE A 332 -9.03 -1.42 -23.37
N ASP A 333 -9.16 -2.75 -23.41
CA ASP A 333 -10.17 -3.50 -22.64
C ASP A 333 -9.77 -3.86 -21.21
N THR A 334 -8.53 -3.54 -20.81
CA THR A 334 -8.06 -3.82 -19.45
C THR A 334 -8.42 -2.64 -18.54
N PRO A 335 -9.05 -2.86 -17.38
CA PRO A 335 -9.25 -1.79 -16.42
C PRO A 335 -7.92 -1.23 -15.90
N VAL A 336 -7.74 0.08 -16.08
CA VAL A 336 -6.62 0.86 -15.56
C VAL A 336 -7.18 1.97 -14.68
N VAL A 337 -6.72 2.01 -13.44
CA VAL A 337 -7.08 3.05 -12.49
C VAL A 337 -5.84 3.87 -12.17
N ILE A 338 -5.95 5.18 -12.30
CA ILE A 338 -4.87 6.13 -12.08
C ILE A 338 -5.20 7.01 -10.88
N THR A 339 -4.21 7.34 -10.05
CA THR A 339 -4.34 8.43 -9.09
C THR A 339 -3.52 9.64 -9.54
N THR A 340 -4.02 10.84 -9.24
CA THR A 340 -3.29 12.07 -9.55
C THR A 340 -3.77 13.26 -8.74
N ARG A 341 -2.92 14.28 -8.61
CA ARG A 341 -3.35 15.62 -8.19
C ARG A 341 -4.10 16.34 -9.34
N PRO A 342 -4.93 17.36 -9.05
CA PRO A 342 -5.72 18.05 -10.08
C PRO A 342 -4.92 18.48 -11.32
N PHE A 343 -3.74 19.07 -11.14
CA PHE A 343 -2.90 19.50 -12.27
C PHE A 343 -2.33 18.35 -13.09
N GLY A 344 -2.13 17.17 -12.48
CA GLY A 344 -1.73 15.97 -13.22
C GLY A 344 -2.86 15.42 -14.07
N ALA A 345 -4.12 15.55 -13.62
CA ALA A 345 -5.29 15.20 -14.42
C ALA A 345 -5.46 16.10 -15.65
N ASP A 346 -5.02 17.37 -15.59
CA ASP A 346 -5.03 18.28 -16.74
C ASP A 346 -4.24 17.70 -17.93
N GLN A 347 -3.28 16.80 -17.70
CA GLN A 347 -2.54 16.10 -18.77
C GLN A 347 -3.42 15.15 -19.58
N ILE A 348 -4.45 14.57 -18.96
CA ILE A 348 -5.44 13.69 -19.58
C ILE A 348 -6.57 14.55 -20.16
N LYS A 349 -7.14 15.44 -19.35
CA LYS A 349 -8.33 16.24 -19.70
C LYS A 349 -8.11 17.22 -20.85
N SER A 350 -6.88 17.72 -21.02
CA SER A 350 -6.58 18.65 -22.12
C SER A 350 -6.52 18.00 -23.51
N ILE A 351 -6.68 16.68 -23.60
CA ILE A 351 -6.62 15.94 -24.87
C ILE A 351 -7.93 15.17 -25.01
N THR A 352 -8.84 15.68 -25.86
CA THR A 352 -10.20 15.14 -26.05
C THR A 352 -10.20 13.63 -26.29
N THR A 353 -9.37 13.15 -27.22
CA THR A 353 -9.31 11.72 -27.55
C THR A 353 -8.88 10.81 -26.40
N ILE A 354 -8.16 11.34 -25.40
CA ILE A 354 -7.83 10.59 -24.18
C ILE A 354 -8.96 10.75 -23.17
N ASN A 355 -9.41 12.00 -22.94
CA ASN A 355 -10.44 12.34 -21.98
C ASN A 355 -11.71 11.49 -22.15
N ASP A 356 -12.12 11.26 -23.40
CA ASP A 356 -13.31 10.47 -23.75
C ASP A 356 -13.23 9.01 -23.26
N HIS A 357 -12.03 8.48 -23.02
CA HIS A 357 -11.84 7.13 -22.49
C HIS A 357 -11.97 7.08 -20.96
N TYR A 358 -11.88 8.22 -20.26
CA TYR A 358 -11.76 8.27 -18.80
C TYR A 358 -13.08 8.59 -18.11
N THR A 359 -13.35 7.83 -17.05
CA THR A 359 -14.17 8.32 -15.93
C THR A 359 -13.29 9.04 -14.92
N PHE A 360 -13.79 10.14 -14.33
CA PHE A 360 -13.06 10.88 -13.29
C PHE A 360 -13.72 10.72 -11.93
N GLY A 361 -12.95 10.22 -10.98
CA GLY A 361 -13.31 10.18 -9.58
C GLY A 361 -12.63 11.28 -8.77
N LYS A 362 -13.23 11.65 -7.64
CA LYS A 362 -12.62 12.52 -6.62
C LYS A 362 -12.39 11.75 -5.33
N VAL A 363 -11.21 11.94 -4.74
CA VAL A 363 -10.86 11.45 -3.40
C VAL A 363 -10.81 12.65 -2.47
N LYS A 364 -11.74 12.72 -1.51
CA LYS A 364 -11.91 13.85 -0.60
C LYS A 364 -11.27 13.66 0.78
N GLY A 365 -10.72 12.49 1.07
CA GLY A 365 -10.16 12.19 2.39
C GLY A 365 -11.22 11.63 3.35
N PHE A 366 -11.19 12.04 4.61
CA PHE A 366 -12.08 11.53 5.66
C PHE A 366 -13.36 12.34 5.82
N THR A 367 -14.45 11.66 6.14
CA THR A 367 -15.59 12.28 6.83
C THR A 367 -15.24 12.57 8.29
N LYS A 368 -15.99 13.44 8.98
CA LYS A 368 -15.83 13.67 10.43
C LYS A 368 -15.90 12.37 11.25
N LYS A 369 -16.79 11.45 10.84
CA LYS A 369 -16.91 10.11 11.44
C LYS A 369 -15.65 9.28 11.21
N ASN A 370 -15.19 9.18 9.96
CA ASN A 370 -14.03 8.38 9.60
C ASN A 370 -12.73 8.92 10.22
N MET A 371 -12.59 10.23 10.30
CA MET A 371 -11.51 10.91 11.02
C MET A 371 -11.51 10.52 12.50
N SER A 372 -12.67 10.56 13.16
CA SER A 372 -12.78 10.14 14.57
C SER A 372 -12.44 8.67 14.76
N THR A 373 -12.85 7.79 13.86
CA THR A 373 -12.46 6.37 13.86
C THR A 373 -10.96 6.20 13.68
N TYR A 374 -10.34 6.94 12.74
CA TYR A 374 -8.89 6.89 12.51
C TYR A 374 -8.13 7.30 13.78
N ILE A 375 -8.53 8.38 14.44
CA ILE A 375 -7.92 8.85 15.69
C ILE A 375 -8.04 7.80 16.80
N LYS A 376 -9.23 7.18 16.95
CA LYS A 376 -9.43 6.10 17.93
C LYS A 376 -8.57 4.88 17.63
N ASN A 377 -8.46 4.47 16.37
CA ASN A 377 -7.60 3.34 15.97
C ASN A 377 -6.12 3.67 16.20
N TYR A 378 -5.71 4.92 15.97
CA TYR A 378 -4.35 5.38 16.21
C TYR A 378 -3.99 5.35 17.71
N PHE A 379 -4.91 5.83 18.57
CA PHE A 379 -4.77 5.83 20.02
C PHE A 379 -5.55 4.69 20.68
N LYS A 380 -5.52 3.49 20.09
CA LYS A 380 -6.30 2.34 20.58
C LYS A 380 -6.01 2.02 22.06
N ASP A 381 -4.78 2.27 22.51
CA ASP A 381 -4.30 2.01 23.88
C ASP A 381 -4.33 3.28 24.77
N ASP A 382 -4.78 4.43 24.23
CA ASP A 382 -4.86 5.72 24.93
C ASP A 382 -6.13 6.48 24.53
N SER A 383 -7.27 5.97 25.00
CA SER A 383 -8.59 6.53 24.72
C SER A 383 -8.74 7.99 25.15
N GLN A 384 -7.98 8.44 26.16
CA GLN A 384 -7.97 9.81 26.65
C GLN A 384 -7.33 10.76 25.64
N SER A 385 -6.17 10.40 25.09
CA SER A 385 -5.54 11.18 24.00
C SER A 385 -6.43 11.25 22.77
N ALA A 386 -7.08 10.13 22.40
CA ALA A 386 -8.04 10.11 21.31
C ALA A 386 -9.19 11.09 21.55
N SER A 387 -9.82 11.02 22.73
CA SER A 387 -10.97 11.84 23.08
C SER A 387 -10.64 13.33 23.14
N THR A 388 -9.50 13.70 23.72
CA THR A 388 -9.05 15.09 23.81
C THR A 388 -8.67 15.67 22.45
N LEU A 389 -8.03 14.89 21.57
CA LEU A 389 -7.72 15.33 20.21
C LEU A 389 -9.00 15.54 19.38
N ILE A 390 -9.96 14.60 19.45
CA ILE A 390 -11.24 14.74 18.77
C ILE A 390 -11.97 15.99 19.25
N ASN A 391 -11.98 16.25 20.56
CA ASN A 391 -12.58 17.45 21.11
C ASN A 391 -11.90 18.72 20.57
N PHE A 392 -10.57 18.77 20.57
CA PHE A 392 -9.82 19.88 20.00
C PHE A 392 -10.14 20.13 18.51
N ILE A 393 -10.18 19.07 17.70
CA ILE A 393 -10.51 19.18 16.27
C ILE A 393 -11.93 19.68 16.07
N ASN A 394 -12.87 19.30 16.94
CA ASN A 394 -14.27 19.75 16.84
C ASN A 394 -14.43 21.22 17.26
N THR A 395 -13.61 21.72 18.18
CA THR A 395 -13.68 23.11 18.64
C THR A 395 -12.84 24.07 17.79
N ASN A 396 -11.83 23.59 17.08
CA ASN A 396 -11.04 24.40 16.15
C ASN A 396 -11.54 24.23 14.71
N GLN A 397 -12.32 25.20 14.22
CA GLN A 397 -12.93 25.16 12.89
C GLN A 397 -11.90 25.00 11.75
N MET A 398 -10.77 25.71 11.83
CA MET A 398 -9.72 25.64 10.80
C MET A 398 -9.15 24.23 10.68
N VAL A 399 -8.85 23.60 11.82
CA VAL A 399 -8.35 22.22 11.86
C VAL A 399 -9.43 21.25 11.37
N SER A 400 -10.68 21.42 11.82
CA SER A 400 -11.82 20.56 11.46
C SER A 400 -12.11 20.54 9.97
N GLU A 401 -12.04 21.69 9.30
CA GLU A 401 -12.47 21.85 7.91
C GLU A 401 -11.32 21.68 6.90
N TYR A 402 -10.12 22.18 7.23
CA TYR A 402 -9.03 22.31 6.25
C TYR A 402 -7.81 21.43 6.52
N MET A 403 -7.73 20.76 7.67
CA MET A 403 -6.58 19.90 8.01
C MET A 403 -6.97 18.47 8.30
N ALA A 404 -7.73 18.23 9.37
CA ALA A 404 -8.04 16.89 9.86
C ALA A 404 -8.80 15.99 8.86
N PRO A 405 -9.57 16.50 7.88
CA PRO A 405 -10.11 15.67 6.81
C PRO A 405 -9.05 15.04 5.89
N PHE A 406 -7.83 15.59 5.84
CA PHE A 406 -6.72 15.05 5.05
C PHE A 406 -5.96 14.02 5.90
N PRO A 407 -5.93 12.72 5.51
CA PRO A 407 -5.29 11.67 6.30
C PRO A 407 -3.85 11.97 6.70
N ILE A 408 -3.05 12.61 5.84
CA ILE A 408 -1.67 12.97 6.19
C ILE A 408 -1.61 13.96 7.37
N PHE A 409 -2.47 14.98 7.38
CA PHE A 409 -2.49 15.99 8.43
C PHE A 409 -3.15 15.45 9.70
N CYS A 410 -4.19 14.62 9.56
CA CYS A 410 -4.77 13.89 10.69
C CYS A 410 -3.70 13.03 11.39
N CYS A 411 -2.89 12.31 10.61
CA CYS A 411 -1.76 11.55 11.15
C CYS A 411 -0.73 12.43 11.87
N MET A 412 -0.38 13.59 11.31
CA MET A 412 0.53 14.55 11.95
C MET A 412 -0.02 15.09 13.27
N LEU A 413 -1.32 15.42 13.30
CA LEU A 413 -2.02 15.83 14.52
C LEU A 413 -1.93 14.72 15.58
N CYS A 414 -2.24 13.48 15.21
CA CYS A 414 -2.09 12.33 16.11
C CYS A 414 -0.66 12.14 16.62
N CYS A 415 0.36 12.31 15.75
CA CYS A 415 1.76 12.20 16.15
C CYS A 415 2.14 13.22 17.21
N LEU A 416 1.80 14.49 16.97
CA LEU A 416 2.15 15.59 17.84
C LEU A 416 1.29 15.62 19.12
N TRP A 417 0.06 15.10 19.09
CA TRP A 417 -0.81 15.06 20.27
C TRP A 417 -0.34 14.07 21.35
N LYS A 418 0.62 13.18 21.04
CA LYS A 418 1.19 12.21 22.00
C LYS A 418 1.91 12.88 23.17
N THR A 419 2.43 14.11 23.02
CA THR A 419 3.20 14.79 24.07
C THR A 419 2.51 16.05 24.58
N PRO A 420 2.63 16.41 25.88
CA PRO A 420 2.05 17.63 26.42
C PRO A 420 2.48 18.89 25.64
N SER A 421 3.78 19.00 25.35
CA SER A 421 4.32 20.10 24.55
C SER A 421 3.75 20.12 23.14
N GLY A 422 3.50 18.98 22.51
CA GLY A 422 2.86 18.91 21.20
C GLY A 422 1.40 19.39 21.24
N ARG A 423 0.65 19.07 22.29
CA ARG A 423 -0.74 19.55 22.49
C ARG A 423 -0.81 21.06 22.59
N GLU A 424 0.01 21.66 23.47
CA GLU A 424 0.06 23.13 23.65
C GLU A 424 0.39 23.85 22.34
N ASN A 425 1.35 23.32 21.58
CA ASN A 425 1.77 23.94 20.32
C ASN A 425 0.72 23.82 19.19
N ILE A 426 -0.09 22.78 19.18
CA ILE A 426 -1.13 22.61 18.15
C ILE A 426 -2.35 23.50 18.43
N GLN A 427 -2.62 23.82 19.71
CA GLN A 427 -3.83 24.56 20.08
C GLN A 427 -4.00 25.91 19.37
N THR A 428 -2.88 26.56 19.03
CA THR A 428 -2.84 27.88 18.38
C THR A 428 -2.61 27.82 16.87
N MET A 429 -2.56 26.63 16.27
CA MET A 429 -2.31 26.50 14.83
C MET A 429 -3.56 26.79 14.01
N GLU A 430 -3.36 27.55 12.93
CA GLU A 430 -4.39 27.93 11.97
C GLU A 430 -4.07 27.41 10.56
N THR A 431 -2.83 26.98 10.30
CA THR A 431 -2.38 26.54 8.98
C THR A 431 -1.63 25.21 9.02
N PHE A 432 -1.76 24.40 7.96
CA PHE A 432 -0.98 23.17 7.84
C PHE A 432 0.53 23.45 7.65
N SER A 433 0.92 24.67 7.26
CA SER A 433 2.33 25.09 7.25
C SER A 433 2.93 25.13 8.67
N GLN A 434 2.17 25.61 9.65
CA GLN A 434 2.57 25.60 11.06
C GLN A 434 2.64 24.17 11.59
N LEU A 435 1.67 23.33 11.21
CA LEU A 435 1.66 21.91 11.57
C LEU A 435 2.90 21.17 11.05
N LEU A 436 3.24 21.36 9.77
CA LEU A 436 4.46 20.80 9.17
C LEU A 436 5.73 21.34 9.83
N LYS A 437 5.80 22.66 10.08
CA LYS A 437 6.93 23.28 10.78
C LYS A 437 7.13 22.66 12.17
N ARG A 438 6.06 22.45 12.93
CA ARG A 438 6.13 21.83 14.25
C ARG A 438 6.53 20.36 14.16
N LEU A 439 6.02 19.61 13.20
CA LEU A 439 6.41 18.22 12.98
C LEU A 439 7.91 18.11 12.69
N VAL A 440 8.42 18.94 11.78
CA VAL A 440 9.84 19.00 11.44
C VAL A 440 10.67 19.38 12.67
N PHE A 441 10.25 20.39 13.43
CA PHE A 441 10.91 20.74 14.68
C PHE A 441 10.96 19.56 15.67
N SER A 442 9.86 18.84 15.85
CA SER A 442 9.82 17.66 16.73
C SER A 442 10.73 16.53 16.26
N LEU A 443 10.90 16.34 14.94
CA LEU A 443 11.88 15.40 14.39
C LEU A 443 13.31 15.81 14.74
N GLN A 444 13.63 17.11 14.66
CA GLN A 444 14.95 17.64 15.02
C GLN A 444 15.24 17.53 16.52
N GLU A 445 14.24 17.81 17.36
CA GLU A 445 14.38 17.65 18.82
C GLU A 445 14.73 16.21 19.17
N GLN A 446 14.06 15.23 18.57
CA GLN A 446 14.34 13.83 18.84
C GLN A 446 15.68 13.35 18.31
N TYR A 447 16.07 13.82 17.13
CA TYR A 447 17.42 13.59 16.61
C TYR A 447 18.46 14.08 17.61
N SER A 448 18.28 15.29 18.14
CA SER A 448 19.19 15.89 19.11
C SER A 448 19.20 15.12 20.43
N SER A 449 18.04 14.73 20.94
CA SER A 449 17.94 13.94 22.18
C SER A 449 18.61 12.58 22.09
N LYS A 450 18.54 11.89 20.93
CA LYS A 450 19.25 10.62 20.71
C LYS A 450 20.76 10.78 20.62
N ARG A 451 21.24 11.98 20.24
CA ARG A 451 22.67 12.31 20.11
C ARG A 451 23.25 12.93 21.37
N ASN A 452 22.45 13.49 22.27
CA ASN A 452 22.90 14.01 23.57
C ASN A 452 23.47 12.92 24.52
N GLU A 453 23.27 11.64 24.21
CA GLU A 453 23.99 10.52 24.85
C GLU A 453 25.44 10.37 24.33
N SER A 454 25.84 11.19 23.34
CA SER A 454 27.21 11.34 22.82
C SER A 454 27.78 12.73 23.17
N GLU A 455 29.08 12.96 22.95
CA GLU A 455 29.77 14.23 23.30
C GLU A 455 29.25 15.48 22.54
N GLU A 456 28.41 15.33 21.51
CA GLU A 456 27.81 16.45 20.75
C GLU A 456 26.60 17.06 21.49
N GLY A 457 26.72 18.32 21.94
CA GLY A 457 25.64 19.02 22.66
C GLY A 457 24.40 19.38 21.79
N TYR A 458 23.23 19.49 22.44
CA TYR A 458 21.91 19.76 21.84
C TYR A 458 21.90 20.88 20.79
N GLY A 459 22.53 22.02 21.07
CA GLY A 459 22.59 23.15 20.14
C GLY A 459 23.33 22.84 18.84
N SER A 460 24.40 22.02 18.92
CA SER A 460 25.15 21.58 17.74
C SER A 460 24.30 20.66 16.86
N CYS A 461 23.61 19.70 17.47
CA CYS A 461 22.72 18.77 16.76
C CYS A 461 21.57 19.49 16.04
N MET A 462 20.93 20.45 16.71
CA MET A 462 19.87 21.27 16.11
C MET A 462 20.39 22.08 14.92
N ASN A 463 21.55 22.74 15.06
CA ASN A 463 22.19 23.50 13.99
C ASN A 463 22.53 22.61 12.79
N LYS A 464 23.09 21.42 13.03
CA LYS A 464 23.43 20.45 11.99
C LYS A 464 22.20 19.97 11.22
N ALA A 465 21.08 19.73 11.90
CA ALA A 465 19.82 19.37 11.27
C ALA A 465 19.25 20.52 10.42
N ASP A 466 19.28 21.75 10.93
CA ASP A 466 18.85 22.95 10.21
C ASP A 466 19.69 23.22 8.96
N GLU A 467 21.01 23.09 9.07
CA GLU A 467 21.93 23.24 7.94
C GLU A 467 21.68 22.16 6.89
N SER A 468 21.48 20.91 7.32
CA SER A 468 21.18 19.80 6.41
C SER A 468 19.91 20.06 5.60
N MET A 469 18.85 20.57 6.22
CA MET A 469 17.61 20.94 5.50
C MET A 469 17.82 22.09 4.51
N LYS A 470 18.63 23.10 4.88
CA LYS A 470 18.96 24.22 3.96
C LYS A 470 19.75 23.73 2.75
N VAL A 471 20.71 22.83 2.95
CA VAL A 471 21.51 22.22 1.87
C VAL A 471 20.61 21.39 0.95
N LEU A 472 19.78 20.52 1.54
CA LEU A 472 18.85 19.66 0.79
C LEU A 472 17.75 20.44 0.09
N GLY A 473 17.42 21.65 0.54
CA GLY A 473 16.43 22.51 -0.11
C GLY A 473 16.72 22.72 -1.60
N CYS A 474 17.99 22.85 -1.99
CA CYS A 474 18.36 23.00 -3.40
C CYS A 474 18.07 21.73 -4.20
N ILE A 475 18.46 20.56 -3.67
CA ILE A 475 18.19 19.26 -4.29
C ILE A 475 16.69 18.99 -4.37
N ALA A 476 15.95 19.26 -3.30
CA ALA A 476 14.51 19.12 -3.26
C ALA A 476 13.85 19.96 -4.37
N PHE A 477 14.27 21.21 -4.51
CA PHE A 477 13.74 22.11 -5.53
C PHE A 477 14.13 21.70 -6.95
N GLN A 478 15.41 21.41 -7.21
CA GLN A 478 15.90 20.95 -8.51
C GLN A 478 15.20 19.65 -8.92
N GLY A 479 15.04 18.72 -7.99
CA GLY A 479 14.30 17.48 -8.21
C GLY A 479 12.87 17.75 -8.67
N LEU A 480 12.15 18.69 -8.06
CA LEU A 480 10.81 19.06 -8.51
C LEU A 480 10.79 19.60 -9.95
N LEU A 481 11.78 20.41 -10.35
CA LEU A 481 11.87 20.96 -11.71
C LEU A 481 12.03 19.89 -12.79
N VAL A 482 12.76 18.81 -12.48
CA VAL A 482 13.02 17.69 -13.41
C VAL A 482 12.20 16.45 -13.10
N LYS A 483 11.16 16.59 -12.25
CA LYS A 483 10.31 15.50 -11.74
C LYS A 483 11.05 14.38 -10.99
N GLN A 484 12.30 14.60 -10.60
CA GLN A 484 13.07 13.65 -9.79
C GLN A 484 12.65 13.70 -8.34
N LEU A 485 12.06 12.59 -7.88
CA LEU A 485 11.67 12.39 -6.50
C LEU A 485 12.54 11.31 -5.83
N ILE A 486 13.12 10.37 -6.60
CA ILE A 486 14.08 9.38 -6.10
C ILE A 486 15.49 9.83 -6.48
N PHE A 487 16.38 9.92 -5.50
CA PHE A 487 17.76 10.36 -5.66
C PHE A 487 18.70 9.19 -5.38
N ASP A 488 19.62 8.90 -6.30
CA ASP A 488 20.70 7.96 -6.01
C ASP A 488 21.84 8.67 -5.26
N GLU A 489 22.86 7.91 -4.86
CA GLU A 489 24.04 8.48 -4.19
C GLU A 489 24.68 9.59 -5.05
N LYS A 490 24.78 9.36 -6.38
CA LYS A 490 25.39 10.31 -7.31
C LYS A 490 24.66 11.66 -7.36
N ALA A 491 23.34 11.63 -7.39
CA ALA A 491 22.52 12.84 -7.34
C ALA A 491 22.70 13.63 -6.03
N LEU A 492 23.23 13.00 -4.99
CA LEU A 492 23.50 13.59 -3.68
C LEU A 492 24.99 13.76 -3.37
N ASP A 493 25.90 13.51 -4.31
CA ASP A 493 27.35 13.49 -4.06
C ASP A 493 27.84 14.78 -3.36
N SER A 494 27.33 15.94 -3.76
CA SER A 494 27.70 17.24 -3.17
C SER A 494 27.14 17.49 -1.77
N CYS A 495 26.24 16.63 -1.28
CA CYS A 495 25.53 16.83 0.00
C CYS A 495 25.18 15.51 0.71
N ILE A 496 25.96 14.44 0.52
CA ILE A 496 25.62 13.11 1.03
C ILE A 496 25.59 13.07 2.57
N GLU A 497 26.45 13.84 3.25
CA GLU A 497 26.46 13.98 4.72
C GLU A 497 25.18 14.67 5.22
N ALA A 498 24.72 15.71 4.53
CA ALA A 498 23.46 16.37 4.83
C ALA A 498 22.27 15.42 4.59
N ALA A 499 22.33 14.62 3.51
CA ALA A 499 21.31 13.61 3.22
C ALA A 499 21.26 12.53 4.30
N ARG A 500 22.42 12.01 4.75
CA ARG A 500 22.52 11.04 5.86
C ARG A 500 21.97 11.63 7.15
N THR A 501 22.34 12.85 7.50
CA THR A 501 21.80 13.55 8.67
C THR A 501 20.28 13.70 8.57
N ALA A 502 19.76 14.10 7.41
CA ALA A 502 18.32 14.20 7.18
C ALA A 502 17.60 12.84 7.22
N CYS A 503 18.27 11.73 6.88
CA CYS A 503 17.75 10.39 7.11
C CYS A 503 17.64 10.07 8.60
N GLU A 504 18.64 10.43 9.40
CA GLU A 504 18.62 10.24 10.85
C GLU A 504 17.55 11.10 11.55
N VAL A 505 17.35 12.33 11.06
CA VAL A 505 16.27 13.21 11.51
C VAL A 505 14.90 12.69 11.07
N GLY A 506 14.81 11.98 9.93
CA GLY A 506 13.56 11.47 9.36
C GLY A 506 12.91 12.39 8.34
N ILE A 507 13.64 13.36 7.79
CA ILE A 507 13.22 14.22 6.66
C ILE A 507 13.39 13.49 5.33
N LEU A 508 14.44 12.67 5.21
CA LEU A 508 14.66 11.77 4.09
C LEU A 508 14.51 10.32 4.55
N SER A 509 14.18 9.44 3.61
CA SER A 509 14.23 8.00 3.77
C SER A 509 15.29 7.45 2.83
N MET A 510 16.05 6.47 3.32
CA MET A 510 17.03 5.73 2.52
C MET A 510 16.57 4.28 2.45
N GLU A 511 16.42 3.78 1.22
CA GLU A 511 16.10 2.39 0.95
C GLU A 511 17.30 1.71 0.28
N LYS A 512 17.65 0.53 0.80
CA LYS A 512 18.60 -0.37 0.13
C LYS A 512 17.81 -1.41 -0.64
N ARG A 513 18.03 -1.49 -1.95
CA ARG A 513 17.40 -2.51 -2.79
C ARG A 513 18.41 -3.24 -3.68
N PRO A 514 18.10 -4.47 -4.12
CA PRO A 514 18.93 -5.18 -5.08
C PRO A 514 19.15 -4.32 -6.33
N ALA A 515 20.40 -4.25 -6.78
CA ALA A 515 20.74 -3.52 -7.97
C ALA A 515 20.18 -4.24 -9.21
N PRO A 516 19.73 -3.51 -10.26
CA PRO A 516 19.42 -4.11 -11.55
C PRO A 516 20.58 -4.96 -12.07
N LEU A 517 20.28 -6.03 -12.82
CA LEU A 517 21.30 -6.97 -13.32
C LEU A 517 22.45 -6.25 -14.05
N GLN A 518 22.12 -5.28 -14.89
CA GLN A 518 23.09 -4.43 -15.60
C GLN A 518 24.08 -3.74 -14.66
N ILE A 519 23.62 -3.23 -13.50
CA ILE A 519 24.50 -2.59 -12.50
C ILE A 519 25.32 -3.64 -11.76
N ARG A 520 24.74 -4.81 -11.45
CA ARG A 520 25.47 -5.93 -10.82
C ARG A 520 26.61 -6.42 -11.71
N GLU A 521 26.38 -6.53 -13.01
CA GLU A 521 27.39 -6.99 -13.98
C GLU A 521 28.45 -5.92 -14.24
N SER A 522 28.03 -4.68 -14.54
CA SER A 522 28.96 -3.61 -14.93
C SER A 522 29.73 -3.00 -13.76
N GLN A 523 29.09 -2.82 -12.60
CA GLN A 523 29.67 -2.12 -11.43
C GLN A 523 29.96 -3.05 -10.25
N ARG A 524 29.65 -4.34 -10.34
CA ARG A 524 29.84 -5.33 -9.25
C ARG A 524 29.18 -4.92 -7.92
N LYS A 525 28.12 -4.10 -7.98
CA LYS A 525 27.35 -3.66 -6.81
C LYS A 525 26.09 -4.52 -6.66
N GLN A 526 25.99 -5.28 -5.57
CA GLN A 526 24.81 -6.12 -5.28
C GLN A 526 23.57 -5.30 -4.92
N PHE A 527 23.77 -4.19 -4.22
CA PHE A 527 22.70 -3.30 -3.75
C PHE A 527 22.98 -1.86 -4.17
N ILE A 528 21.90 -1.09 -4.34
CA ILE A 528 21.93 0.36 -4.51
C ILE A 528 21.17 1.04 -3.38
N GLN A 529 21.55 2.27 -3.08
CA GLN A 529 20.88 3.13 -2.11
C GLN A 529 20.09 4.20 -2.85
N GLU A 530 18.82 4.34 -2.49
CA GLU A 530 17.93 5.35 -3.02
C GLU A 530 17.37 6.18 -1.88
N PHE A 531 17.41 7.49 -2.08
CA PHE A 531 16.97 8.49 -1.13
C PHE A 531 15.69 9.13 -1.63
N SER A 532 14.76 9.36 -0.72
CA SER A 532 13.44 9.85 -1.05
C SER A 532 12.86 10.67 0.09
N PHE A 533 12.14 11.75 -0.23
CA PHE A 533 11.24 12.34 0.76
C PHE A 533 10.07 11.38 0.98
N PRO A 534 9.68 11.08 2.24
CA PRO A 534 8.56 10.19 2.56
C PRO A 534 7.25 10.56 1.86
N HIS A 535 7.06 11.84 1.55
CA HIS A 535 5.93 12.32 0.77
C HIS A 535 6.34 13.57 -0.02
N LYS A 536 5.82 13.74 -1.24
CA LYS A 536 6.12 14.89 -2.12
C LYS A 536 5.86 16.25 -1.46
N LEU A 537 4.83 16.35 -0.61
CA LEU A 537 4.55 17.55 0.20
C LEU A 537 5.73 17.96 1.09
N LEU A 538 6.48 17.00 1.64
CA LEU A 538 7.67 17.31 2.43
C LEU A 538 8.82 17.79 1.56
N GLN A 539 8.98 17.23 0.34
CA GLN A 539 9.93 17.77 -0.63
C GLN A 539 9.57 19.21 -1.02
N GLU A 540 8.30 19.50 -1.27
CA GLU A 540 7.78 20.85 -1.57
C GLU A 540 8.05 21.82 -0.40
N TYR A 541 7.89 21.35 0.83
CA TYR A 541 8.22 22.11 2.05
C TYR A 541 9.73 22.40 2.17
N ILE A 542 10.58 21.39 2.02
CA ILE A 542 12.04 21.53 2.11
C ILE A 542 12.59 22.41 0.98
N ALA A 543 12.03 22.31 -0.23
CA ALA A 543 12.36 23.19 -1.35
C ALA A 543 12.13 24.69 -1.03
N SER A 544 11.13 25.01 -0.20
CA SER A 544 10.85 26.39 0.19
C SER A 544 11.99 27.05 0.99
N PHE A 545 12.78 26.27 1.74
CA PHE A 545 13.93 26.80 2.48
C PHE A 545 15.03 27.31 1.54
N TYR A 546 15.22 26.63 0.40
CA TYR A 546 16.14 27.10 -0.63
C TYR A 546 15.68 28.42 -1.24
N LEU A 547 14.40 28.53 -1.58
CA LEU A 547 13.84 29.77 -2.14
C LEU A 547 13.91 30.92 -1.13
N ALA A 548 13.57 30.67 0.14
CA ALA A 548 13.74 31.65 1.21
C ALA A 548 15.23 32.06 1.38
N SER A 549 16.16 31.11 1.30
CA SER A 549 17.60 31.41 1.35
C SER A 549 18.06 32.25 0.17
N LEU A 550 17.62 31.91 -1.05
CA LEU A 550 17.91 32.67 -2.27
C LEU A 550 17.37 34.10 -2.17
N PHE A 551 16.19 34.31 -1.58
CA PHE A 551 15.70 35.67 -1.38
C PHE A 551 16.73 36.55 -0.65
N HIS A 552 17.44 36.02 0.34
CA HIS A 552 18.45 36.78 1.08
C HIS A 552 19.82 36.82 0.38
N LYS A 553 20.26 35.70 -0.22
CA LYS A 553 21.61 35.56 -0.79
C LYS A 553 21.72 36.01 -2.25
N ASP A 554 20.69 35.81 -3.05
CA ASP A 554 20.64 36.12 -4.47
C ASP A 554 19.22 36.50 -4.91
N ARG A 555 18.85 37.76 -4.62
CA ARG A 555 17.52 38.30 -4.93
C ARG A 555 17.17 38.20 -6.42
N ARG A 556 18.16 38.32 -7.31
CA ARG A 556 17.95 38.27 -8.76
C ARG A 556 17.54 36.86 -9.17
N LYS A 557 18.25 35.84 -8.72
CA LYS A 557 17.90 34.44 -8.98
C LYS A 557 16.56 34.06 -8.37
N PHE A 558 16.26 34.50 -7.14
CA PHE A 558 14.94 34.29 -6.52
C PHE A 558 13.81 34.86 -7.39
N ASN A 559 13.92 36.13 -7.81
CA ASN A 559 12.89 36.79 -8.61
C ASN A 559 12.71 36.09 -9.98
N ARG A 560 13.81 35.65 -10.61
CA ARG A 560 13.78 34.90 -11.87
C ARG A 560 13.04 33.58 -11.71
N ILE A 561 13.38 32.77 -10.71
CA ILE A 561 12.70 31.49 -10.43
C ILE A 561 11.22 31.71 -10.14
N LEU A 562 10.89 32.73 -9.34
CA LEU A 562 9.51 33.05 -9.00
C LEU A 562 8.70 33.41 -10.25
N ALA A 563 9.20 34.29 -11.11
CA ALA A 563 8.49 34.75 -12.29
C ALA A 563 8.46 33.67 -13.40
N ASP A 564 9.61 33.15 -13.78
CA ASP A 564 9.79 32.37 -15.03
C ASP A 564 9.57 30.87 -14.83
N THR A 565 9.36 30.42 -13.58
CA THR A 565 9.19 28.99 -13.27
C THR A 565 7.98 28.75 -12.39
N LEU A 566 7.97 29.29 -11.17
CA LEU A 566 6.91 28.98 -10.21
C LEU A 566 5.57 29.56 -10.63
N LEU A 567 5.56 30.80 -11.13
CA LEU A 567 4.32 31.46 -11.54
C LEU A 567 3.84 30.95 -12.90
N GLU A 568 4.74 30.58 -13.82
CA GLU A 568 4.39 29.99 -15.12
C GLU A 568 3.57 28.70 -14.96
N ASP A 569 3.97 27.80 -14.06
CA ASP A 569 3.20 26.60 -13.71
C ASP A 569 2.77 26.62 -12.23
N TYR A 570 2.01 27.66 -11.85
CA TYR A 570 1.57 27.85 -10.46
C TYR A 570 0.68 26.71 -9.94
N LYS A 571 0.04 25.94 -10.82
CA LYS A 571 -0.77 24.77 -10.46
C LYS A 571 0.11 23.64 -9.97
N GLU A 572 1.19 23.33 -10.70
CA GLU A 572 2.17 22.34 -10.29
C GLU A 572 2.94 22.78 -9.05
N PHE A 573 3.42 24.03 -9.01
CA PHE A 573 4.24 24.55 -7.93
C PHE A 573 3.43 25.18 -6.78
N ARG A 574 2.12 24.93 -6.70
CA ARG A 574 1.21 25.53 -5.71
C ARG A 574 1.73 25.39 -4.28
N TYR A 575 2.17 24.20 -3.88
CA TYR A 575 2.65 23.97 -2.51
C TYR A 575 4.02 24.59 -2.27
N VAL A 576 4.91 24.62 -3.27
CA VAL A 576 6.20 25.33 -3.17
C VAL A 576 5.97 26.83 -2.98
N LEU A 577 5.08 27.43 -3.76
CA LEU A 577 4.66 28.83 -3.60
C LEU A 577 4.06 29.09 -2.23
N TYR A 578 3.14 28.23 -1.79
CA TYR A 578 2.50 28.31 -0.47
C TYR A 578 3.53 28.27 0.67
N PHE A 579 4.42 27.27 0.69
CA PHE A 579 5.42 27.15 1.74
C PHE A 579 6.45 28.27 1.70
N THR A 580 6.84 28.73 0.50
CA THR A 580 7.73 29.89 0.37
C THR A 580 7.07 31.16 0.92
N ALA A 581 5.77 31.34 0.68
CA ALA A 581 5.02 32.45 1.26
C ALA A 581 4.89 32.33 2.80
N ALA A 582 4.76 31.11 3.31
CA ALA A 582 4.62 30.81 4.74
C ALA A 582 5.87 31.12 5.58
N HIS A 583 7.04 31.35 4.96
CA HIS A 583 8.21 31.94 5.66
C HIS A 583 7.93 33.36 6.18
N GLY A 584 6.90 34.04 5.66
CA GLY A 584 6.44 35.34 6.16
C GLY A 584 7.41 36.49 5.88
N GLY A 585 7.25 37.58 6.62
CA GLY A 585 8.11 38.76 6.52
C GLY A 585 8.27 39.30 5.09
N LYS A 586 9.52 39.59 4.70
CA LYS A 586 9.83 40.12 3.36
C LYS A 586 9.69 39.06 2.25
N VAL A 587 9.99 37.79 2.55
CA VAL A 587 9.88 36.67 1.59
C VAL A 587 8.42 36.48 1.19
N GLY A 588 7.53 36.29 2.17
CA GLY A 588 6.10 36.10 1.93
C GLY A 588 5.47 37.28 1.22
N LYS A 589 5.78 38.52 1.63
CA LYS A 589 5.32 39.73 0.93
C LYS A 589 5.77 39.78 -0.53
N SER A 590 6.96 39.28 -0.85
CA SER A 590 7.46 39.24 -2.23
C SER A 590 6.68 38.24 -3.08
N VAL A 591 6.43 37.03 -2.56
CA VAL A 591 5.64 36.00 -3.25
C VAL A 591 4.22 36.49 -3.50
N LEU A 592 3.55 37.02 -2.48
CA LEU A 592 2.18 37.54 -2.59
C LEU A 592 2.08 38.71 -3.59
N LYS A 593 3.03 39.65 -3.57
CA LYS A 593 3.07 40.74 -4.56
C LYS A 593 3.21 40.21 -5.99
N ALA A 594 4.03 39.20 -6.21
CA ALA A 594 4.22 38.61 -7.53
C ALA A 594 2.93 37.89 -8.01
N LEU A 595 2.26 37.15 -7.12
CA LEU A 595 0.97 36.53 -7.39
C LEU A 595 -0.10 37.57 -7.77
N CYS A 596 -0.24 38.65 -7.00
CA CYS A 596 -1.20 39.72 -7.29
C CYS A 596 -0.96 40.37 -8.67
N LYS A 597 0.31 40.57 -9.05
CA LYS A 597 0.66 41.13 -10.36
C LYS A 597 0.27 40.21 -11.52
N LYS A 598 0.42 38.89 -11.36
CA LYS A 598 0.05 37.92 -12.40
C LYS A 598 -1.47 37.86 -12.61
N VAL A 599 -2.25 37.95 -11.53
CA VAL A 599 -3.72 38.04 -11.63
C VAL A 599 -4.17 39.31 -12.36
N GLY A 600 -3.55 40.46 -12.04
CA GLY A 600 -3.90 41.74 -12.68
C GLY A 600 -3.48 41.89 -14.15
N THR A 601 -2.69 40.97 -14.70
CA THR A 601 -2.26 40.96 -16.11
C THR A 601 -2.99 39.90 -16.96
N SER A 602 -3.85 39.09 -16.34
CA SER A 602 -4.64 38.03 -16.99
C SER A 602 -6.08 38.45 -17.30
N HIS A 603 -6.38 39.75 -17.23
CA HIS A 603 -7.68 40.35 -17.57
C HIS A 603 -7.60 41.16 -18.85
#